data_AF-A0A3R9SCJ6-F1
#
_entry.id   AF-A0A3R9SCJ6-F1
#
_cell.length_a   1.000
_cell.length_b   1.000
_cell.length_c   1.000
_cell.angle_alpha   90.00
_cell.angle_beta   90.00
_cell.angle_gamma   90.00
#
_symmetry.space_group_name_H-M   'P 1'
#
loop_
_entity.id
_entity.type
_entity.pdbx_description
1 polymer ?
#
loop_
_entity_poly.entity_id
_entity_poly.type
_entity_poly.pdbx_seq_one_letter_code
_entity_poly.pdbx_strand_id
1 'polypeptide(L)'
;TRFKNAPTSIYTNPYIAAYAPSIVVTRGEFTGTELFLPYYTSTRANCMAVIAWNYVPSTDTLSKAEQIVYTSKNNIVYTTNNSATSGKLVTVETSGELRSKGFTVDSNGVYKAASPIARLFADSLELNEDASKQPINFEKLGTGDYLIKGSLGFAKEGWYIEMPKDANGNVLVAVSYEQHEDGDIAVKTYKKKFDIETASIIPDFDNPVDIPETRWIDIRLHEEPEPEPEEPLSETPLEFQPTN
;
A
#
# COMPACT_ATOMS: atom_id res chain seq x y z
N THR A 1 -7.28 27.74 -18.04
CA THR A 1 -7.82 28.49 -16.90
C THR A 1 -6.73 29.32 -16.28
N ARG A 2 -6.95 30.60 -16.00
CA ARG A 2 -5.93 31.56 -15.55
C ARG A 2 -6.14 31.91 -14.07
N PHE A 3 -5.10 31.81 -13.24
CA PHE A 3 -5.10 32.07 -11.80
C PHE A 3 -4.10 33.18 -11.48
N LYS A 4 -4.46 34.09 -10.57
CA LYS A 4 -3.64 35.24 -10.20
C LYS A 4 -3.03 35.00 -8.82
N ASN A 5 -1.78 34.55 -8.80
CA ASN A 5 -1.13 34.12 -7.56
C ASN A 5 -0.08 35.15 -7.07
N ALA A 6 0.25 36.15 -7.89
CA ALA A 6 1.16 37.25 -7.57
C ALA A 6 0.62 38.57 -8.18
N PRO A 7 1.16 39.75 -7.81
CA PRO A 7 0.63 41.05 -8.24
C PRO A 7 0.47 41.21 -9.77
N THR A 8 1.27 40.49 -10.56
CA THR A 8 1.35 40.62 -12.01
C THR A 8 1.33 39.29 -12.79
N SER A 9 1.64 38.15 -12.16
CA SER A 9 1.77 36.88 -12.89
C SER A 9 0.47 36.08 -12.93
N ILE A 10 0.12 35.63 -14.14
CA ILE A 10 -1.03 34.76 -14.38
C ILE A 10 -0.53 33.34 -14.68
N TYR A 11 -1.05 32.36 -13.95
CA TYR A 11 -0.71 30.95 -14.11
C TYR A 11 -1.87 30.17 -14.72
N THR A 12 -1.59 29.08 -15.45
CA THR A 12 -2.63 28.16 -15.91
C THR A 12 -2.49 26.77 -15.34
N ASN A 13 -3.55 26.28 -14.68
CA ASN A 13 -3.63 24.91 -14.16
C ASN A 13 -4.75 24.11 -14.88
N PRO A 14 -4.44 22.95 -15.49
CA PRO A 14 -5.39 22.09 -16.18
C PRO A 14 -6.18 21.12 -15.28
N TYR A 15 -6.00 21.16 -13.96
CA TYR A 15 -6.66 20.30 -12.97
C TYR A 15 -7.61 21.06 -12.03
N ILE A 16 -7.54 22.40 -11.99
CA ILE A 16 -8.41 23.24 -11.13
C ILE A 16 -9.52 23.94 -11.93
N ALA A 17 -10.71 24.02 -11.33
CA ALA A 17 -11.88 24.68 -11.93
C ALA A 17 -11.64 26.20 -12.09
N ALA A 18 -12.20 26.80 -13.15
CA ALA A 18 -11.96 28.21 -13.48
C ALA A 18 -12.51 29.23 -12.50
N TYR A 19 -13.52 28.82 -11.75
CA TYR A 19 -14.15 29.64 -10.72
C TYR A 19 -14.01 28.98 -9.35
N ALA A 20 -12.99 28.14 -9.18
CA ALA A 20 -12.64 27.60 -7.88
C ALA A 20 -12.39 28.76 -6.91
N PRO A 21 -13.15 28.85 -5.80
CA PRO A 21 -12.80 29.80 -4.76
C PRO A 21 -11.44 29.40 -4.19
N SER A 22 -10.60 30.38 -3.86
CA SER A 22 -9.30 30.14 -3.27
C SER A 22 -9.10 30.94 -1.99
N ILE A 23 -8.24 30.42 -1.12
CA ILE A 23 -7.77 31.08 0.09
C ILE A 23 -6.26 31.27 -0.08
N VAL A 24 -5.80 32.53 0.00
CA VAL A 24 -4.39 32.89 -0.16
C VAL A 24 -3.81 33.28 1.19
N VAL A 25 -2.68 32.70 1.55
CA VAL A 25 -1.87 33.05 2.72
C VAL A 25 -0.50 33.51 2.24
N THR A 26 -0.23 34.81 2.34
CA THR A 26 1.04 35.42 1.91
C THR A 26 2.04 35.52 3.06
N ARG A 27 3.30 35.24 2.78
CA ARG A 27 4.46 35.56 3.63
C ARG A 27 5.30 36.62 2.93
N GLY A 28 4.97 37.89 3.16
CA GLY A 28 5.55 39.02 2.43
C GLY A 28 4.91 39.23 1.06
N GLU A 29 5.48 40.12 0.24
CA GLU A 29 4.88 40.52 -1.05
C GLU A 29 5.05 39.47 -2.17
N PHE A 30 6.07 38.62 -2.06
CA PHE A 30 6.48 37.75 -3.16
C PHE A 30 6.55 36.26 -2.81
N THR A 31 6.05 35.85 -1.64
CA THR A 31 5.97 34.43 -1.27
C THR A 31 4.64 34.15 -0.63
N GLY A 32 4.04 33.00 -0.93
CA GLY A 32 2.78 32.61 -0.33
C GLY A 32 2.32 31.22 -0.72
N THR A 33 1.18 30.84 -0.17
CA THR A 33 0.50 29.59 -0.45
C THR A 33 -0.96 29.90 -0.79
N GLU A 34 -1.49 29.24 -1.80
CA GLU A 34 -2.88 29.35 -2.20
C GLU A 34 -3.56 27.98 -2.18
N LEU A 35 -4.69 27.90 -1.47
CA LEU A 35 -5.57 26.72 -1.44
C LEU A 35 -6.75 26.96 -2.38
N PHE A 36 -6.88 26.15 -3.42
CA PHE A 36 -8.04 26.10 -4.30
C PHE A 36 -9.04 25.08 -3.76
N LEU A 37 -10.29 25.53 -3.59
CA LEU A 37 -11.40 24.73 -3.11
C LEU A 37 -12.22 24.15 -4.27
N PRO A 38 -12.90 23.02 -4.05
CA PRO A 38 -13.72 22.39 -5.08
C PRO A 38 -14.88 23.31 -5.49
N TYR A 39 -15.28 23.23 -6.75
CA TYR A 39 -16.34 24.08 -7.33
C TYR A 39 -17.40 23.27 -8.07
N TYR A 40 -18.60 23.24 -7.52
CA TYR A 40 -19.66 22.28 -7.82
C TYR A 40 -20.23 22.31 -9.25
N THR A 41 -20.01 23.38 -10.02
CA THR A 41 -20.56 23.51 -11.40
C THR A 41 -19.52 23.20 -12.49
N SER A 42 -18.33 22.71 -12.13
CA SER A 42 -17.26 22.39 -13.08
C SER A 42 -17.04 20.90 -13.24
N THR A 43 -16.48 20.48 -14.38
CA THR A 43 -15.94 19.13 -14.62
C THR A 43 -14.83 18.74 -13.64
N ARG A 44 -14.31 19.69 -12.84
CA ARG A 44 -13.26 19.52 -11.82
C ARG A 44 -13.78 19.79 -10.40
N ALA A 45 -15.08 19.58 -10.17
CA ALA A 45 -15.74 19.83 -8.87
C ALA A 45 -15.17 19.02 -7.69
N ASN A 46 -14.32 18.04 -7.97
CA ASN A 46 -13.74 17.11 -7.02
C ASN A 46 -12.23 17.33 -6.81
N CYS A 47 -11.68 18.46 -7.25
CA CYS A 47 -10.25 18.74 -7.13
C CYS A 47 -10.02 19.89 -6.15
N MET A 48 -9.13 19.67 -5.19
CA MET A 48 -8.47 20.68 -4.37
C MET A 48 -7.03 20.83 -4.82
N ALA A 49 -6.45 22.03 -4.70
CA ALA A 49 -5.01 22.21 -4.89
C ALA A 49 -4.42 23.10 -3.81
N VAL A 50 -3.20 22.77 -3.39
CA VAL A 50 -2.35 23.68 -2.62
C VAL A 50 -1.18 24.05 -3.51
N ILE A 51 -0.99 25.35 -3.73
CA ILE A 51 0.12 25.88 -4.53
C ILE A 51 0.94 26.80 -3.63
N ALA A 52 2.15 26.37 -3.30
CA ALA A 52 3.16 27.25 -2.73
C ALA A 52 3.89 27.95 -3.88
N TRP A 53 4.11 29.25 -3.76
CA TRP A 53 4.76 30.06 -4.78
C TRP A 53 5.75 31.05 -4.19
N ASN A 54 6.83 31.30 -4.93
CA ASN A 54 7.79 32.35 -4.67
C ASN A 54 8.12 33.07 -5.98
N TYR A 55 7.97 34.39 -5.97
CA TYR A 55 8.24 35.28 -7.08
C TYR A 55 9.53 36.06 -6.83
N VAL A 56 10.36 36.18 -7.85
CA VAL A 56 11.62 36.93 -7.81
C VAL A 56 11.49 38.08 -8.82
N PRO A 57 11.18 39.32 -8.37
CA PRO A 57 10.92 40.43 -9.26
C PRO A 57 12.10 40.81 -10.16
N SER A 58 13.33 40.64 -9.68
CA SER A 58 14.55 40.99 -10.42
C SER A 58 14.76 40.14 -11.67
N THR A 59 14.18 38.95 -11.71
CA THR A 59 14.32 38.00 -12.82
C THR A 59 12.97 37.63 -13.43
N ASP A 60 11.88 38.29 -13.03
CA ASP A 60 10.49 37.96 -13.40
C ASP A 60 10.19 36.45 -13.32
N THR A 61 10.75 35.80 -12.29
CA THR A 61 10.72 34.34 -12.18
C THR A 61 9.73 33.94 -11.10
N LEU A 62 8.81 33.04 -11.44
CA LEU A 62 7.81 32.50 -10.52
C LEU A 62 8.07 31.00 -10.31
N SER A 63 8.60 30.64 -9.14
CA SER A 63 8.79 29.27 -8.69
C SER A 63 7.56 28.76 -7.94
N LYS A 64 7.24 27.46 -8.10
CA LYS A 64 6.02 26.87 -7.53
C LYS A 64 6.25 25.43 -7.11
N ALA A 65 5.59 25.04 -6.04
CA ALA A 65 5.33 23.65 -5.69
C ALA A 65 3.81 23.45 -5.62
N GLU A 66 3.31 22.48 -6.35
CA GLU A 66 1.88 22.20 -6.47
C GLU A 66 1.56 20.81 -5.95
N GLN A 67 0.48 20.71 -5.17
CA GLN A 67 -0.11 19.45 -4.74
C GLN A 67 -1.59 19.45 -5.09
N ILE A 68 -2.02 18.47 -5.88
CA ILE A 68 -3.43 18.25 -6.24
C ILE A 68 -3.99 17.16 -5.33
N VAL A 69 -5.10 17.44 -4.68
CA VAL A 69 -5.86 16.49 -3.86
C VAL A 69 -7.20 16.25 -4.54
N TYR A 70 -7.45 15.00 -4.94
CA TYR A 70 -8.74 14.61 -5.50
C TYR A 70 -9.69 14.24 -4.35
N THR A 71 -10.75 15.03 -4.15
CA THR A 71 -11.85 14.71 -3.23
C THR A 71 -12.83 13.81 -3.98
N SER A 72 -12.80 12.52 -3.74
CA SER A 72 -13.75 11.58 -4.32
C SER A 72 -15.19 11.90 -3.86
N LYS A 73 -16.18 11.56 -4.69
CA LYS A 73 -17.60 11.51 -4.28
C LYS A 73 -17.83 10.46 -3.15
N ASN A 74 -16.91 9.51 -3.02
CA ASN A 74 -16.90 8.43 -2.03
C ASN A 74 -15.53 8.43 -1.32
N ASN A 75 -15.47 8.94 -0.09
CA ASN A 75 -14.25 9.21 0.70
C ASN A 75 -13.09 8.20 0.53
N ILE A 76 -11.87 8.72 0.33
CA ILE A 76 -10.66 8.12 0.93
C ILE A 76 -10.07 9.20 1.84
N VAL A 77 -10.23 9.03 3.15
CA VAL A 77 -9.68 9.91 4.20
C VAL A 77 -8.29 9.41 4.56
N TYR A 78 -7.25 10.22 4.35
CA TYR A 78 -6.02 10.13 5.14
C TYR A 78 -5.48 11.54 5.41
N THR A 79 -5.12 11.81 6.67
CA THR A 79 -4.36 12.99 7.11
C THR A 79 -3.22 12.49 7.99
N THR A 80 -2.01 13.04 7.88
CA THR A 80 -1.08 13.14 9.03
C THR A 80 -0.25 14.43 8.95
N ASN A 81 -0.02 15.04 10.13
CA ASN A 81 0.94 16.14 10.37
C ASN A 81 2.32 15.55 10.70
N ASN A 82 3.04 14.95 9.75
CA ASN A 82 4.52 14.86 9.72
C ASN A 82 4.99 14.02 8.53
N SER A 83 5.09 14.66 7.37
CA SER A 83 5.25 14.02 6.07
C SER A 83 6.65 13.43 5.78
N ALA A 84 7.52 13.29 6.78
CA ALA A 84 8.84 12.66 6.61
C ALA A 84 8.84 11.14 6.89
N THR A 85 7.82 10.62 7.60
CA THR A 85 7.76 9.20 8.02
C THR A 85 6.63 8.41 7.32
N SER A 86 5.73 9.08 6.60
CA SER A 86 4.57 8.41 6.02
C SER A 86 4.85 7.97 4.58
N GLY A 87 5.37 6.76 4.46
CA GLY A 87 5.45 6.03 3.21
C GLY A 87 4.11 6.05 2.45
N LYS A 88 4.22 6.08 1.12
CA LYS A 88 3.15 6.17 0.11
C LYS A 88 1.83 5.51 0.55
N LEU A 89 0.87 6.31 0.99
CA LEU A 89 -0.46 5.86 1.39
C LEU A 89 -1.34 5.70 0.14
N VAL A 90 -1.40 4.47 -0.36
CA VAL A 90 -2.33 4.01 -1.42
C VAL A 90 -1.97 4.47 -2.85
N THR A 91 -1.57 3.53 -3.69
CA THR A 91 -1.49 3.68 -5.15
C THR A 91 -2.79 3.18 -5.76
N VAL A 92 -3.41 4.00 -6.61
CA VAL A 92 -4.49 3.55 -7.50
C VAL A 92 -3.83 3.07 -8.79
N GLU A 93 -3.89 1.77 -9.07
CA GLU A 93 -3.36 1.23 -10.31
C GLU A 93 -4.24 1.64 -11.50
N THR A 94 -3.71 1.52 -12.72
CA THR A 94 -4.47 1.86 -13.94
C THR A 94 -5.73 0.98 -14.12
N SER A 95 -5.77 -0.18 -13.45
CA SER A 95 -6.93 -1.07 -13.34
C SER A 95 -8.05 -0.55 -12.41
N GLY A 96 -7.78 0.50 -11.61
CA GLY A 96 -8.68 1.01 -10.58
C GLY A 96 -8.52 0.34 -9.20
N GLU A 97 -7.56 -0.56 -9.04
CA GLU A 97 -7.29 -1.24 -7.77
C GLU A 97 -6.52 -0.34 -6.79
N LEU A 98 -6.87 -0.41 -5.50
CA LEU A 98 -6.18 0.29 -4.41
C LEU A 98 -5.10 -0.62 -3.81
N ARG A 99 -3.84 -0.19 -3.82
CA ARG A 99 -2.72 -0.90 -3.17
C ARG A 99 -2.02 -0.02 -2.15
N SER A 100 -1.88 -0.48 -0.91
CA SER A 100 -1.04 0.19 0.10
C SER A 100 -0.08 -0.81 0.74
N LYS A 101 1.00 -0.30 1.35
CA LYS A 101 1.98 -1.12 2.07
C LYS A 101 1.39 -1.80 3.32
N GLY A 102 0.31 -1.27 3.89
CA GLY A 102 -0.26 -1.77 5.15
C GLY A 102 -1.51 -2.64 5.03
N PHE A 103 -2.15 -2.68 3.85
CA PHE A 103 -3.39 -3.44 3.67
C PHE A 103 -3.58 -4.01 2.26
N THR A 104 -4.24 -5.16 2.17
CA THR A 104 -4.68 -5.84 0.95
C THR A 104 -6.19 -5.77 0.90
N VAL A 105 -6.74 -5.86 -0.30
CA VAL A 105 -8.18 -5.92 -0.54
C VAL A 105 -8.50 -7.34 -0.94
N ASP A 106 -9.36 -8.00 -0.19
CA ASP A 106 -9.80 -9.35 -0.54
C ASP A 106 -10.72 -9.36 -1.77
N SER A 107 -11.04 -10.55 -2.26
CA SER A 107 -11.95 -10.73 -3.41
C SER A 107 -13.36 -10.13 -3.23
N ASN A 108 -13.75 -9.77 -2.00
CA ASN A 108 -15.03 -9.14 -1.68
C ASN A 108 -14.90 -7.62 -1.41
N GLY A 109 -13.72 -7.02 -1.61
CA GLY A 109 -13.51 -5.59 -1.38
C GLY A 109 -13.23 -5.21 0.08
N VAL A 110 -12.95 -6.17 0.97
CA VAL A 110 -12.66 -5.91 2.38
C VAL A 110 -11.17 -5.67 2.58
N TYR A 111 -10.83 -4.57 3.25
CA TYR A 111 -9.46 -4.22 3.62
C TYR A 111 -8.96 -5.06 4.81
N LYS A 112 -7.76 -5.64 4.69
CA LYS A 112 -7.13 -6.44 5.75
C LYS A 112 -5.66 -6.07 5.89
N ALA A 113 -5.11 -6.18 7.11
CA ALA A 113 -3.66 -6.05 7.32
C ALA A 113 -2.88 -7.03 6.44
N ALA A 114 -1.82 -6.58 5.78
CA ALA A 114 -1.32 -7.27 4.59
C ALA A 114 0.19 -7.19 4.34
N SER A 115 0.98 -6.92 5.37
CA SER A 115 2.42 -7.09 5.26
C SER A 115 2.92 -7.97 6.39
N PRO A 116 3.96 -8.78 6.12
CA PRO A 116 4.48 -9.18 4.80
C PRO A 116 3.57 -10.19 4.06
N ILE A 117 3.50 -10.13 2.72
CA ILE A 117 2.72 -11.09 1.89
C ILE A 117 3.57 -11.71 0.78
N ALA A 118 3.41 -13.03 0.61
CA ALA A 118 3.84 -13.79 -0.53
C ALA A 118 2.63 -14.34 -1.31
N ARG A 119 2.59 -14.11 -2.62
CA ARG A 119 1.58 -14.64 -3.55
C ARG A 119 2.12 -15.88 -4.23
N LEU A 120 1.58 -17.03 -3.86
CA LEU A 120 1.98 -18.33 -4.39
C LEU A 120 1.16 -18.67 -5.63
N PHE A 121 1.83 -18.80 -6.77
CA PHE A 121 1.29 -19.27 -8.04
C PHE A 121 1.74 -20.72 -8.30
N ALA A 122 1.25 -21.30 -9.39
CA ALA A 122 1.56 -22.68 -9.78
C ALA A 122 3.07 -22.93 -9.97
N ASP A 123 3.82 -21.96 -10.48
CA ASP A 123 5.24 -22.11 -10.84
C ASP A 123 6.10 -20.93 -10.36
N SER A 124 5.53 -19.99 -9.59
CA SER A 124 6.24 -18.81 -9.12
C SER A 124 5.72 -18.33 -7.77
N LEU A 125 6.55 -17.51 -7.12
CA LEU A 125 6.22 -16.81 -5.88
C LEU A 125 6.50 -15.33 -6.09
N GLU A 126 5.49 -14.48 -5.92
CA GLU A 126 5.67 -13.02 -5.94
C GLU A 126 5.67 -12.49 -4.50
N LEU A 127 6.70 -11.71 -4.14
CA LEU A 127 6.84 -11.12 -2.82
C LEU A 127 6.49 -9.64 -2.87
N ASN A 128 5.82 -9.13 -1.83
CA ASN A 128 5.71 -7.69 -1.63
C ASN A 128 7.00 -7.12 -1.01
N GLU A 129 7.13 -5.78 -0.98
CA GLU A 129 8.35 -5.11 -0.49
C GLU A 129 8.80 -5.55 0.91
N ASP A 130 7.86 -5.82 1.82
CA ASP A 130 8.19 -6.25 3.17
C ASP A 130 8.57 -7.74 3.22
N ALA A 131 7.96 -8.59 2.40
CA ALA A 131 8.33 -10.01 2.31
C ALA A 131 9.70 -10.19 1.65
N SER A 132 10.05 -9.32 0.69
CA SER A 132 11.37 -9.30 0.05
C SER A 132 12.53 -8.95 1.00
N LYS A 133 12.26 -8.48 2.22
CA LYS A 133 13.29 -8.28 3.25
C LYS A 133 13.79 -9.61 3.83
N GLN A 134 12.96 -10.64 3.82
CA GLN A 134 13.32 -11.99 4.27
C GLN A 134 14.05 -12.75 3.16
N PRO A 135 14.98 -13.68 3.48
CA PRO A 135 15.73 -14.47 2.50
C PRO A 135 14.88 -15.61 1.89
N ILE A 136 13.70 -15.26 1.38
CA ILE A 136 12.71 -16.24 0.91
C ILE A 136 13.14 -16.87 -0.41
N ASN A 137 13.10 -18.20 -0.46
CA ASN A 137 13.27 -18.98 -1.68
C ASN A 137 12.06 -19.89 -1.93
N PHE A 138 11.71 -20.09 -3.19
CA PHE A 138 10.58 -20.92 -3.60
C PHE A 138 11.04 -22.19 -4.31
N GLU A 139 10.47 -23.33 -3.91
CA GLU A 139 10.69 -24.63 -4.54
C GLU A 139 9.35 -25.33 -4.81
N LYS A 140 9.12 -25.73 -6.07
CA LYS A 140 8.03 -26.64 -6.44
C LYS A 140 8.56 -28.07 -6.39
N LEU A 141 8.07 -28.86 -5.43
CA LEU A 141 8.52 -30.24 -5.21
C LEU A 141 7.80 -31.24 -6.12
N GLY A 142 6.59 -30.88 -6.58
CA GLY A 142 5.77 -31.71 -7.46
C GLY A 142 4.45 -31.01 -7.80
N THR A 143 3.53 -31.76 -8.41
CA THR A 143 2.18 -31.26 -8.66
C THR A 143 1.49 -30.95 -7.34
N GLY A 144 1.04 -29.71 -7.17
CA GLY A 144 0.38 -29.23 -5.97
C GLY A 144 1.24 -29.32 -4.72
N ASP A 145 2.57 -29.28 -4.82
CA ASP A 145 3.49 -29.36 -3.67
C ASP A 145 4.53 -28.23 -3.74
N TYR A 146 4.41 -27.29 -2.81
CA TYR A 146 5.13 -26.03 -2.78
C TYR A 146 5.83 -25.84 -1.45
N LEU A 147 7.09 -25.43 -1.50
CA LEU A 147 7.91 -25.16 -0.33
C LEU A 147 8.47 -23.73 -0.40
N ILE A 148 8.25 -22.99 0.67
CA ILE A 148 8.72 -21.61 0.84
C ILE A 148 9.74 -21.64 1.96
N LYS A 149 11.01 -21.45 1.60
CA LYS A 149 12.15 -21.52 2.53
C LYS A 149 12.62 -20.16 2.97
N GLY A 150 13.21 -20.06 4.16
CA GLY A 150 13.83 -18.83 4.67
C GLY A 150 12.84 -17.78 5.13
N SER A 151 11.59 -18.18 5.37
CA SER A 151 10.56 -17.30 5.93
C SER A 151 10.58 -17.36 7.46
N LEU A 152 10.09 -16.32 8.13
CA LEU A 152 9.92 -16.30 9.59
C LEU A 152 8.64 -17.02 10.07
N GLY A 153 8.00 -17.79 9.18
CA GLY A 153 6.73 -18.48 9.43
C GLY A 153 5.49 -17.64 9.10
N PHE A 154 4.32 -18.15 9.46
CA PHE A 154 3.05 -17.45 9.25
C PHE A 154 2.88 -16.24 10.16
N ALA A 155 2.04 -15.29 9.75
CA ALA A 155 1.61 -14.19 10.60
C ALA A 155 1.03 -14.69 11.94
N LYS A 156 1.48 -14.10 13.05
CA LYS A 156 1.04 -14.46 14.42
C LYS A 156 -0.36 -13.94 14.77
N GLU A 157 -0.86 -12.94 14.04
CA GLU A 157 -2.15 -12.30 14.28
C GLU A 157 -2.96 -12.13 13.00
N GLY A 158 -4.26 -12.41 13.10
CA GLY A 158 -5.21 -12.26 11.99
C GLY A 158 -5.21 -13.45 11.04
N TRP A 159 -5.19 -13.17 9.74
CA TRP A 159 -5.20 -14.19 8.68
C TRP A 159 -3.78 -14.52 8.22
N TYR A 160 -3.59 -15.73 7.70
CA TYR A 160 -2.30 -16.22 7.19
C TYR A 160 -2.38 -16.92 5.83
N ILE A 161 -3.52 -17.51 5.47
CA ILE A 161 -3.76 -18.13 4.14
C ILE A 161 -5.09 -17.63 3.59
N GLU A 162 -5.09 -17.17 2.34
CA GLU A 162 -6.30 -16.92 1.57
C GLU A 162 -6.30 -17.76 0.29
N MET A 163 -7.26 -18.69 0.20
CA MET A 163 -7.39 -19.64 -0.91
C MET A 163 -8.03 -18.97 -2.13
N PRO A 164 -7.67 -19.36 -3.37
CA PRO A 164 -8.22 -18.78 -4.58
C PRO A 164 -9.71 -19.11 -4.73
N LYS A 165 -10.51 -18.07 -5.00
CA LYS A 165 -11.97 -18.18 -5.19
C LYS A 165 -12.40 -17.84 -6.63
N ASP A 166 -13.53 -18.40 -7.04
CA ASP A 166 -14.23 -17.99 -8.25
C ASP A 166 -15.10 -16.74 -8.00
N ALA A 167 -15.75 -16.23 -9.06
CA ALA A 167 -16.63 -15.07 -8.97
C ALA A 167 -17.87 -15.28 -8.10
N ASN A 168 -18.22 -16.53 -7.79
CA ASN A 168 -19.33 -16.90 -6.91
C ASN A 168 -18.87 -17.12 -5.47
N GLY A 169 -17.58 -16.91 -5.16
CA GLY A 169 -16.99 -17.10 -3.84
C GLY A 169 -16.60 -18.55 -3.53
N ASN A 170 -16.71 -19.49 -4.47
CA ASN A 170 -16.31 -20.88 -4.25
C ASN A 170 -14.80 -21.01 -4.28
N VAL A 171 -14.23 -21.66 -3.27
CA VAL A 171 -12.81 -22.02 -3.26
C VAL A 171 -12.52 -22.99 -4.40
N LEU A 172 -11.48 -22.72 -5.18
CA LEU A 172 -11.14 -23.48 -6.40
C LEU A 172 -10.38 -24.77 -6.09
N VAL A 173 -9.43 -24.71 -5.15
CA VAL A 173 -8.58 -25.84 -4.75
C VAL A 173 -8.59 -26.00 -3.23
N ALA A 174 -8.53 -27.24 -2.74
CA ALA A 174 -8.34 -27.48 -1.32
C ALA A 174 -6.85 -27.30 -0.97
N VAL A 175 -6.55 -26.60 0.13
CA VAL A 175 -5.18 -26.29 0.53
C VAL A 175 -4.89 -26.94 1.88
N SER A 176 -3.78 -27.67 1.97
CA SER A 176 -3.16 -28.12 3.21
C SER A 176 -1.87 -27.35 3.40
N TYR A 177 -1.53 -26.99 4.62
CA TYR A 177 -0.31 -26.23 4.90
C TYR A 177 0.29 -26.65 6.23
N GLU A 178 1.60 -26.53 6.33
CA GLU A 178 2.39 -26.85 7.51
C GLU A 178 3.51 -25.82 7.65
N GLN A 179 3.79 -25.39 8.87
CA GLN A 179 4.95 -24.56 9.18
C GLN A 179 5.97 -25.43 9.93
N HIS A 180 7.20 -25.43 9.45
CA HIS A 180 8.33 -26.12 10.07
C HIS A 180 8.95 -25.27 11.20
N GLU A 181 9.75 -25.91 12.06
CA GLU A 181 10.37 -25.25 13.23
C GLU A 181 11.33 -24.12 12.86
N ASP A 182 11.93 -24.19 11.68
CA ASP A 182 12.81 -23.17 11.09
C ASP A 182 12.04 -21.99 10.49
N GLY A 183 10.71 -22.06 10.42
CA GLY A 183 9.86 -21.05 9.79
C GLY A 183 9.56 -21.33 8.32
N ASP A 184 10.07 -22.42 7.73
CA ASP A 184 9.72 -22.81 6.37
C ASP A 184 8.23 -23.19 6.28
N ILE A 185 7.60 -22.88 5.16
CA ILE A 185 6.17 -23.12 4.95
C ILE A 185 5.99 -24.10 3.80
N ALA A 186 5.39 -25.25 4.09
CA ALA A 186 4.94 -26.21 3.10
C ALA A 186 3.46 -25.94 2.79
N VAL A 187 3.13 -25.82 1.49
CA VAL A 187 1.76 -25.68 1.00
C VAL A 187 1.49 -26.77 -0.02
N LYS A 188 0.39 -27.51 0.17
CA LYS A 188 -0.06 -28.54 -0.75
C LYS A 188 -1.48 -28.29 -1.22
N THR A 189 -1.74 -28.52 -2.50
CA THR A 189 -3.05 -28.28 -3.12
C THR A 189 -3.64 -29.52 -3.74
N TYR A 190 -4.94 -29.72 -3.53
CA TYR A 190 -5.66 -30.93 -3.88
C TYR A 190 -6.99 -30.65 -4.56
N LYS A 191 -7.49 -31.63 -5.30
CA LYS A 191 -8.89 -31.63 -5.70
C LYS A 191 -9.79 -31.63 -4.46
N LYS A 192 -10.98 -31.08 -4.63
CA LYS A 192 -12.01 -31.05 -3.60
C LYS A 192 -12.79 -32.37 -3.64
N LYS A 193 -12.95 -33.02 -2.50
CA LYS A 193 -13.82 -34.18 -2.33
C LYS A 193 -14.93 -33.84 -1.35
N PHE A 194 -16.16 -34.23 -1.67
CA PHE A 194 -17.26 -34.13 -0.73
C PHE A 194 -17.22 -35.33 0.21
N ASP A 195 -17.05 -35.06 1.49
CA ASP A 195 -17.17 -36.06 2.53
C ASP A 195 -18.64 -36.15 2.98
N ILE A 196 -19.24 -37.32 2.76
CA ILE A 196 -20.64 -37.59 3.06
C ILE A 196 -20.87 -37.64 4.57
N GLU A 197 -19.88 -38.08 5.36
CA GLU A 197 -20.04 -38.23 6.81
C GLU A 197 -20.06 -36.87 7.52
N THR A 198 -19.13 -35.98 7.15
CA THR A 198 -19.05 -34.63 7.72
C THR A 198 -19.85 -33.59 6.94
N ALA A 199 -20.49 -33.99 5.82
CA ALA A 199 -21.17 -33.10 4.87
C ALA A 199 -20.32 -31.89 4.45
N SER A 200 -19.00 -32.08 4.36
CA SER A 200 -18.01 -31.02 4.18
C SER A 200 -17.14 -31.26 2.95
N ILE A 201 -16.58 -30.19 2.40
CA ILE A 201 -15.60 -30.27 1.31
C ILE A 201 -14.21 -30.41 1.92
N ILE A 202 -13.56 -31.54 1.69
CA ILE A 202 -12.22 -31.85 2.19
C ILE A 202 -11.19 -31.97 1.05
N PRO A 203 -9.88 -31.87 1.34
CA PRO A 203 -8.84 -32.18 0.38
C PRO A 203 -8.87 -33.67 -0.01
N ASP A 204 -8.80 -33.93 -1.31
CA ASP A 204 -8.57 -35.27 -1.86
C ASP A 204 -7.06 -35.55 -1.91
N PHE A 205 -6.51 -36.09 -0.82
CA PHE A 205 -5.07 -36.31 -0.67
C PHE A 205 -4.45 -37.21 -1.76
N ASP A 206 -5.27 -38.04 -2.42
CA ASP A 206 -4.84 -38.92 -3.51
C ASP A 206 -4.77 -38.19 -4.87
N ASN A 207 -5.36 -37.00 -4.97
CA ASN A 207 -5.48 -36.21 -6.19
C ASN A 207 -4.89 -34.81 -6.03
N PRO A 208 -3.55 -34.67 -5.93
CA PRO A 208 -2.90 -33.37 -5.93
C PRO A 208 -3.16 -32.64 -7.26
N VAL A 209 -3.29 -31.32 -7.19
CA VAL A 209 -3.54 -30.46 -8.36
C VAL A 209 -2.80 -29.15 -8.18
N ASP A 210 -2.25 -28.60 -9.26
CA ASP A 210 -1.62 -27.29 -9.21
C ASP A 210 -2.64 -26.15 -9.00
N ILE A 211 -2.14 -25.01 -8.54
CA ILE A 211 -2.92 -23.77 -8.45
C ILE A 211 -3.32 -23.37 -9.89
N PRO A 212 -4.59 -22.99 -10.16
CA PRO A 212 -4.98 -22.58 -11.51
C PRO A 212 -4.15 -21.38 -12.01
N GLU A 213 -3.73 -21.38 -13.27
CA GLU A 213 -2.78 -20.39 -13.85
C GLU A 213 -3.17 -18.91 -13.64
N THR A 214 -4.47 -18.60 -13.55
CA THR A 214 -4.98 -17.23 -13.39
C THR A 214 -5.29 -16.86 -11.93
N ARG A 215 -4.79 -17.63 -10.98
CA ARG A 215 -5.10 -17.55 -9.56
C ARG A 215 -3.85 -17.79 -8.72
N TRP A 216 -3.91 -17.37 -7.47
CA TRP A 216 -2.84 -17.53 -6.49
C TRP A 216 -3.41 -17.79 -5.10
N ILE A 217 -2.55 -18.25 -4.19
CA ILE A 217 -2.80 -18.27 -2.75
C ILE A 217 -2.05 -17.09 -2.14
N ASP A 218 -2.75 -16.22 -1.42
CA ASP A 218 -2.08 -15.18 -0.62
C ASP A 218 -1.64 -15.80 0.72
N ILE A 219 -0.36 -15.64 1.03
CA ILE A 219 0.28 -16.13 2.25
C ILE A 219 0.80 -14.92 3.02
N ARG A 220 0.28 -14.70 4.23
CA ARG A 220 0.79 -13.64 5.10
C ARG A 220 1.85 -14.19 6.03
N LEU A 221 3.04 -13.63 5.95
CA LEU A 221 4.21 -14.07 6.70
C LEU A 221 4.34 -13.29 8.01
N HIS A 222 5.17 -13.79 8.91
CA HIS A 222 5.57 -13.05 10.09
C HIS A 222 6.49 -11.89 9.69
N GLU A 223 6.30 -10.74 10.33
CA GLU A 223 7.13 -9.55 10.12
C GLU A 223 8.45 -9.69 10.87
N GLU A 224 9.54 -9.27 10.23
CA GLU A 224 10.82 -9.11 10.89
C GLU A 224 10.75 -7.88 11.81
N PRO A 225 11.12 -7.97 13.10
CA PRO A 225 11.16 -6.80 13.95
C PRO A 225 12.16 -5.79 13.38
N GLU A 226 11.70 -4.58 13.03
CA GLU A 226 12.60 -3.52 12.59
C GLU A 226 13.62 -3.23 13.70
N PRO A 227 14.92 -3.13 13.38
CA PRO A 227 15.91 -2.77 14.39
C PRO A 227 15.55 -1.42 14.98
N GLU A 228 15.40 -1.37 16.30
CA GLU A 228 15.16 -0.11 17.00
C GLU A 228 16.26 0.88 16.62
N PRO A 229 15.93 2.12 16.19
CA PRO A 229 16.95 3.10 15.90
C PRO A 229 17.75 3.35 17.19
N GLU A 230 19.05 3.06 17.15
CA GLU A 230 19.96 3.42 18.24
C GLU A 230 19.82 4.93 18.48
N GLU A 231 19.25 5.30 19.62
CA GLU A 231 19.19 6.70 20.02
C GLU A 231 20.62 7.23 20.04
N PRO A 232 20.94 8.31 19.31
CA PRO A 232 22.27 8.89 19.40
C PRO A 232 22.46 9.32 20.85
N LEU A 233 23.41 8.68 21.54
CA LEU A 233 23.81 9.09 22.87
C LEU A 233 24.08 10.59 22.81
N SER A 234 23.31 11.36 23.58
CA SER A 234 23.50 12.79 23.74
C SER A 234 24.89 13.02 24.34
N GLU A 235 25.90 13.22 23.49
CA GLU A 235 27.16 13.82 23.91
C GLU A 235 26.87 15.27 24.28
N THR A 236 26.44 15.50 25.53
CA THR A 236 26.39 16.85 26.08
C THR A 236 27.81 17.40 26.06
N PRO A 237 28.09 18.51 25.34
CA PRO A 237 29.44 19.06 25.27
C PRO A 237 29.95 19.38 26.67
N LEU A 238 31.19 19.02 26.97
CA LEU A 238 31.84 19.21 28.28
C LEU A 238 31.82 20.67 28.79
N GLU A 239 31.54 21.64 27.91
CA GLU A 239 31.46 23.07 28.20
C GLU A 239 30.19 23.50 28.96
N PHE A 240 29.19 22.62 29.11
CA PHE A 240 27.94 22.90 29.84
C PHE A 240 27.86 22.29 31.25
N GLN A 241 28.92 21.63 31.74
CA GLN A 241 28.96 21.17 33.13
C GLN A 241 29.35 22.34 34.05
N PRO A 242 28.53 22.70 35.07
CA PRO A 242 28.92 23.73 36.01
C PRO A 242 30.13 23.26 36.82
N THR A 243 31.26 23.96 36.70
CA THR A 243 32.39 23.82 37.62
C THR A 243 31.98 24.33 39.00
N ASN A 244 32.05 23.44 40.00
CA ASN A 244 31.98 23.78 41.42
C ASN A 244 33.23 24.53 41.90
#